data_AF-A0A818ZAV8-F1
#
_entry.id   AF-A0A818ZAV8-F1
#
_cell.length_a   1.000
_cell.length_b   1.000
_cell.length_c   1.000
_cell.angle_alpha   90.00
_cell.angle_beta   90.00
_cell.angle_gamma   90.00
#
_symmetry.space_group_name_H-M   'P 1'
#
loop_
_entity.id
_entity.type
_entity.pdbx_description
1 polymer ?
#
loop_
_entity_poly.entity_id
_entity_poly.type
_entity_poly.pdbx_seq_one_letter_code
_entity_poly.pdbx_strand_id
1 'polypeptide(L)'
;MKRVYRLREAQINAVTGYNHLGVIGINQRGNGCFTSLKPPWHKRPDDIITTFKNTTSKIYTPCSNLNYLFDRHIHQSRIDIFKLEESLPKNALIAEIDEPDQLMIFKNNHNKKASRHIRDLEKAHQLIQEEKTKQLLIPEKKSLRFVEKIELINHVKQSQTIPTQIERHDHRRIAIIKLQNYLRGIIVQSKVIIVVFFSPFEISFLLYLLISNVRQIRQHLLHELRNGLKYDQISSFNITNDNYRKALASPRTQIYDYLEGATIADMFDFLSKELLRLQSEQIIHLFVLLADRYRYQREATETACRTKSIERQMLENHALQEMFSLDSNSDIKSYLEDLILESISNTANEQAKLEIKQITETLVNLTDEINNSLSNQSDIEMIVSQLVHQILFPTVQKILSQDKYKNFHMSIKLPSINT
;
A
#
# COMPACT_ATOMS: atom_id res chain seq x y z
N MET A 1 31.98 -23.92 -25.03
CA MET A 1 30.85 -23.92 -24.06
C MET A 1 30.43 -22.53 -23.58
N LYS A 2 31.25 -21.75 -22.84
CA LYS A 2 30.84 -20.43 -22.29
C LYS A 2 30.32 -19.40 -23.32
N ARG A 3 30.86 -19.39 -24.55
CA ARG A 3 30.43 -18.46 -25.63
C ARG A 3 29.03 -18.79 -26.19
N VAL A 4 28.67 -20.07 -26.23
CA VAL A 4 27.36 -20.55 -26.70
C VAL A 4 26.26 -20.20 -25.68
N TYR A 5 26.55 -20.32 -24.38
CA TYR A 5 25.61 -19.93 -23.33
C TYR A 5 25.31 -18.42 -23.33
N ARG A 6 26.31 -17.56 -23.49
CA ARG A 6 26.09 -16.10 -23.56
C ARG A 6 25.24 -15.69 -24.77
N LEU A 7 25.43 -16.34 -25.92
CA LEU A 7 24.62 -16.08 -27.12
C LEU A 7 23.16 -16.51 -26.90
N ARG A 8 22.94 -17.61 -26.17
CA ARG A 8 21.59 -18.06 -25.81
C ARG A 8 20.89 -17.11 -24.84
N GLU A 9 21.59 -16.61 -23.82
CA GLU A 9 21.04 -15.60 -22.90
C GLU A 9 20.71 -14.29 -23.61
N ALA A 10 21.57 -13.83 -24.53
CA ALA A 10 21.30 -12.64 -25.34
C ALA A 10 20.07 -12.82 -26.25
N GLN A 11 19.89 -14.00 -26.84
CA GLN A 11 18.69 -14.31 -27.63
C GLN A 11 17.43 -14.37 -26.76
N ILE A 12 17.50 -14.97 -25.58
CA ILE A 12 16.36 -15.02 -24.65
C ILE A 12 15.98 -13.60 -24.19
N ASN A 13 16.96 -12.76 -23.85
CA ASN A 13 16.73 -11.37 -23.45
C ASN A 13 16.18 -10.50 -24.60
N ALA A 14 16.60 -10.76 -25.84
CA ALA A 14 16.02 -10.09 -27.00
C ALA A 14 14.55 -10.49 -27.19
N VAL A 15 14.23 -11.80 -27.12
CA VAL A 15 12.86 -12.30 -27.27
C VAL A 15 11.93 -11.82 -26.14
N THR A 16 12.41 -11.77 -24.89
CA THR A 16 11.63 -11.20 -23.78
C THR A 16 11.39 -9.71 -23.95
N GLY A 17 12.38 -8.96 -24.46
CA GLY A 17 12.22 -7.56 -24.83
C GLY A 17 11.18 -7.33 -25.93
N TYR A 18 11.19 -8.14 -27.00
CA TYR A 18 10.20 -8.09 -28.07
C TYR A 18 8.80 -8.47 -27.59
N ASN A 19 8.68 -9.44 -26.70
CA ASN A 19 7.39 -9.83 -26.11
C ASN A 19 6.82 -8.72 -25.21
N HIS A 20 7.66 -8.06 -24.42
CA HIS A 20 7.23 -6.92 -23.59
C HIS A 20 6.81 -5.72 -24.45
N LEU A 21 7.56 -5.42 -25.52
CA LEU A 21 7.19 -4.39 -26.50
C LEU A 21 5.93 -4.76 -27.29
N GLY A 22 5.71 -6.03 -27.59
CA GLY A 22 4.50 -6.55 -28.22
C GLY A 22 3.27 -6.37 -27.32
N VAL A 23 3.38 -6.71 -26.03
CA VAL A 23 2.29 -6.52 -25.05
C VAL A 23 2.01 -5.03 -24.82
N ILE A 24 3.04 -4.18 -24.75
CA ILE A 24 2.86 -2.71 -24.69
C ILE A 24 2.20 -2.20 -25.98
N GLY A 25 2.64 -2.65 -27.15
CA GLY A 25 2.07 -2.25 -28.44
C GLY A 25 0.62 -2.69 -28.62
N ILE A 26 0.26 -3.87 -28.13
CA ILE A 26 -1.13 -4.39 -28.12
C ILE A 26 -1.99 -3.59 -27.12
N ASN A 27 -1.48 -3.27 -25.93
CA ASN A 27 -2.22 -2.45 -24.96
C ASN A 27 -2.41 -1.01 -25.43
N GLN A 28 -1.44 -0.44 -26.16
CA GLN A 28 -1.54 0.90 -26.74
C GLN A 28 -2.48 0.96 -27.96
N ARG A 29 -2.55 -0.10 -28.78
CA ARG A 29 -3.40 -0.12 -30.00
C ARG A 29 -4.78 -0.76 -29.78
N GLY A 30 -4.94 -1.67 -28.82
CA GLY A 30 -6.08 -2.59 -28.76
C GLY A 30 -7.22 -2.20 -27.80
N ASN A 31 -6.94 -1.58 -26.66
CA ASN A 31 -7.96 -1.47 -25.60
C ASN A 31 -8.28 -0.03 -25.15
N GLY A 32 -7.54 0.98 -25.63
CA GLY A 32 -7.73 2.37 -25.20
C GLY A 32 -8.58 3.26 -26.13
N CYS A 33 -8.88 2.82 -27.36
CA CYS A 33 -9.37 3.74 -28.40
C CYS A 33 -10.80 3.47 -28.93
N PHE A 34 -11.49 2.42 -28.48
CA PHE A 34 -12.72 1.98 -29.16
C PHE A 34 -14.06 2.46 -28.58
N THR A 35 -14.11 3.34 -27.58
CA THR A 35 -15.40 3.73 -26.96
C THR A 35 -15.73 5.22 -26.91
N SER A 36 -14.91 6.12 -27.47
CA SER A 36 -15.27 7.55 -27.50
C SER A 36 -15.65 8.04 -28.91
N LEU A 37 -16.95 8.19 -29.16
CA LEU A 37 -17.51 8.80 -30.37
C LEU A 37 -17.24 10.32 -30.50
N LYS A 38 -16.45 10.95 -29.62
CA LYS A 38 -16.10 12.38 -29.67
C LYS A 38 -14.65 12.63 -29.23
N PRO A 39 -13.95 13.62 -29.82
CA PRO A 39 -12.56 13.93 -29.49
C PRO A 39 -12.40 14.41 -28.03
N PRO A 40 -11.25 14.13 -27.39
CA PRO A 40 -11.07 14.21 -25.93
C PRO A 40 -11.16 15.63 -25.34
N TRP A 41 -11.00 16.68 -26.14
CA TRP A 41 -11.02 18.09 -25.71
C TRP A 41 -12.43 18.71 -25.64
N HIS A 42 -13.48 17.95 -25.96
CA HIS A 42 -14.87 18.44 -25.99
C HIS A 42 -15.78 17.87 -24.89
N LYS A 43 -15.21 17.22 -23.87
CA LYS A 43 -15.99 16.84 -22.69
C LYS A 43 -16.26 18.07 -21.85
N ARG A 44 -17.54 18.42 -21.66
CA ARG A 44 -17.96 19.39 -20.63
C ARG A 44 -17.45 18.91 -19.27
N PRO A 45 -17.14 19.81 -18.32
CA PRO A 45 -16.77 19.38 -16.97
C PRO A 45 -17.85 18.42 -16.44
N ASP A 46 -17.43 17.21 -16.11
CA ASP A 46 -18.33 16.16 -15.63
C ASP A 46 -19.02 16.64 -14.33
N ASP A 47 -20.29 16.26 -14.15
CA ASP A 47 -21.00 16.51 -12.89
C ASP A 47 -20.19 15.96 -11.70
N ILE A 48 -20.11 16.73 -10.62
CA ILE A 48 -19.30 16.39 -9.43
C ILE A 48 -19.63 14.96 -8.95
N ILE A 49 -20.91 14.57 -9.01
CA ILE A 49 -21.38 13.24 -8.58
C ILE A 49 -20.81 12.11 -9.46
N THR A 50 -20.65 12.32 -10.77
CA THR A 50 -20.07 11.30 -11.65
C THR A 50 -18.55 11.23 -11.48
N THR A 51 -17.90 12.35 -11.15
CA THR A 51 -16.47 12.37 -10.84
C THR A 51 -16.14 11.55 -9.59
N PHE A 52 -16.95 11.64 -8.53
CA PHE A 52 -16.73 10.85 -7.30
C PHE A 52 -17.00 9.36 -7.45
N LYS A 53 -17.83 8.95 -8.41
CA LYS A 53 -18.13 7.52 -8.66
C LYS A 53 -16.98 6.78 -9.36
N ASN A 54 -16.12 7.50 -10.06
CA ASN A 54 -14.98 6.91 -10.76
C ASN A 54 -13.74 6.92 -9.84
N THR A 55 -13.23 5.73 -9.50
CA THR A 55 -12.03 5.56 -8.65
C THR A 55 -10.74 6.08 -9.30
N THR A 56 -10.76 6.26 -10.62
CA THR A 56 -9.68 6.86 -11.42
C THR A 56 -9.82 8.37 -11.60
N SER A 57 -10.76 9.01 -10.90
CA SER A 57 -10.94 10.45 -10.96
C SER A 57 -9.79 11.21 -10.30
N LYS A 58 -9.54 12.42 -10.79
CA LYS A 58 -8.48 13.34 -10.32
C LYS A 58 -8.52 13.62 -8.80
N ILE A 59 -9.67 13.42 -8.16
CA ILE A 59 -9.90 13.69 -6.74
C ILE A 59 -9.44 12.51 -5.88
N TYR A 60 -9.65 11.27 -6.32
CA TYR A 60 -9.34 10.07 -5.52
C TYR A 60 -7.90 9.56 -5.74
N THR A 61 -7.35 9.74 -6.95
CA THR A 61 -5.96 9.41 -7.27
C THR A 61 -5.34 10.55 -8.09
N PRO A 62 -4.77 11.59 -7.44
CA PRO A 62 -4.11 12.66 -8.19
C PRO A 62 -2.92 12.06 -8.95
N CYS A 63 -3.01 12.04 -10.29
CA CYS A 63 -1.88 11.65 -11.11
C CYS A 63 -0.73 12.62 -10.83
N SER A 64 0.42 12.12 -10.37
CA SER A 64 1.59 12.91 -9.95
C SER A 64 2.11 13.90 -11.00
N ASN A 65 1.73 13.75 -12.27
CA ASN A 65 2.09 14.64 -13.37
C ASN A 65 1.23 15.94 -13.43
N LEU A 66 0.16 16.04 -12.65
CA LEU A 66 -0.62 17.28 -12.48
C LEU A 66 -0.25 17.87 -11.12
N ASN A 67 0.38 19.04 -11.10
CA ASN A 67 0.83 19.79 -9.91
C ASN A 67 -0.32 20.32 -9.02
N TYR A 68 -1.34 19.51 -8.75
CA TYR A 68 -2.42 19.82 -7.81
C TYR A 68 -2.21 18.99 -6.54
N LEU A 69 -1.40 19.55 -5.64
CA LEU A 69 -1.30 19.09 -4.26
C LEU A 69 -2.40 19.79 -3.45
N PHE A 70 -3.59 19.19 -3.34
CA PHE A 70 -4.46 19.49 -2.21
C PHE A 70 -3.91 18.74 -0.99
N ASP A 71 -3.91 19.37 0.18
CA ASP A 71 -3.37 18.87 1.46
C ASP A 71 -1.86 18.93 1.69
N ARG A 72 -1.32 20.15 1.51
CA ARG A 72 -0.24 20.60 2.39
C ARG A 72 -0.53 22.00 2.90
N HIS A 73 -1.37 22.08 3.93
CA HIS A 73 -1.39 23.25 4.82
C HIS A 73 -0.07 23.28 5.61
N ILE A 74 1.00 23.74 4.95
CA ILE A 74 2.32 23.98 5.51
C ILE A 74 2.26 25.32 6.23
N HIS A 75 2.07 25.26 7.55
CA HIS A 75 2.43 26.24 8.58
C HIS A 75 1.81 27.65 8.41
N GLN A 76 1.75 28.58 9.35
CA GLN A 76 2.59 28.99 10.46
C GLN A 76 1.71 30.01 11.20
N SER A 77 1.42 29.87 12.49
CA SER A 77 2.03 30.67 13.57
C SER A 77 0.91 30.85 14.60
N ARG A 78 1.26 30.97 15.90
CA ARG A 78 0.32 31.43 16.92
C ARG A 78 -0.21 32.79 16.46
N ILE A 79 -1.43 32.82 15.96
CA ILE A 79 -2.13 34.06 15.64
C ILE A 79 -2.60 34.61 16.99
N ASP A 80 -2.07 35.76 17.39
CA ASP A 80 -2.59 36.52 18.54
C ASP A 80 -4.07 36.80 18.27
N ILE A 81 -4.97 36.16 19.02
CA ILE A 81 -6.42 36.22 18.84
C ILE A 81 -6.92 37.68 18.78
N PHE A 82 -6.28 38.57 19.55
CA PHE A 82 -6.57 40.00 19.56
C PHE A 82 -6.31 40.71 18.22
N LYS A 83 -5.24 40.38 17.50
CA LYS A 83 -4.98 40.97 16.17
C LYS A 83 -5.97 40.48 15.12
N LEU A 84 -6.48 39.25 15.30
CA LEU A 84 -7.48 38.69 14.42
C LEU A 84 -8.86 39.34 14.67
N GLU A 85 -9.20 39.56 15.94
CA GLU A 85 -10.42 40.26 16.35
C GLU A 85 -10.47 41.70 15.79
N GLU A 86 -9.35 42.43 15.81
CA GLU A 86 -9.25 43.76 15.19
C GLU A 86 -9.36 43.75 13.66
N SER A 87 -8.99 42.63 13.02
CA SER A 87 -9.04 42.49 11.55
C SER A 87 -10.42 42.10 11.02
N LEU A 88 -11.34 41.66 11.90
CA LEU A 88 -12.68 41.26 11.53
C LEU A 88 -13.62 42.49 11.42
N PRO A 89 -14.46 42.57 10.38
CA PRO A 89 -15.42 43.66 10.24
C PRO A 89 -16.44 43.64 11.38
N LYS A 90 -16.91 44.82 11.80
CA LYS A 90 -17.80 44.99 12.97
C LYS A 90 -19.07 44.13 12.92
N ASN A 91 -19.62 43.86 11.72
CA ASN A 91 -20.79 43.00 11.51
C ASN A 91 -20.57 41.53 11.92
N ALA A 92 -19.33 41.06 12.01
CA ALA A 92 -19.02 39.73 12.51
C ALA A 92 -18.94 39.68 14.04
N LEU A 93 -18.66 40.81 14.69
CA LEU A 93 -18.53 40.93 16.15
C LEU A 93 -19.86 41.34 16.82
N ILE A 94 -20.70 42.07 16.09
CA ILE A 94 -22.02 42.51 16.53
C ILE A 94 -23.02 42.02 15.49
N ALA A 95 -23.94 41.13 15.89
CA ALA A 95 -25.02 40.71 15.02
C ALA A 95 -25.93 41.91 14.73
N GLU A 96 -25.81 42.48 13.53
CA GLU A 96 -26.83 43.38 12.98
C GLU A 96 -28.09 42.52 12.74
N ILE A 97 -29.09 42.69 13.62
CA ILE A 97 -30.43 42.19 13.34
C ILE A 97 -31.02 43.18 12.34
N ASP A 98 -30.88 42.87 11.05
CA ASP A 98 -31.63 43.59 10.02
C ASP A 98 -33.13 43.36 10.29
N GLU A 99 -33.86 44.41 10.65
CA GLU A 99 -35.30 44.38 10.45
C GLU A 99 -35.52 44.09 8.97
N PRO A 100 -36.36 43.10 8.61
CA PRO A 100 -36.51 42.72 7.21
C PRO A 100 -36.94 43.94 6.43
N ASP A 101 -36.07 44.38 5.51
CA ASP A 101 -36.39 45.38 4.49
C ASP A 101 -37.78 45.05 3.95
N GLN A 102 -38.67 46.03 3.95
CA GLN A 102 -40.04 45.87 3.47
C GLN A 102 -39.99 45.35 2.03
N LEU A 103 -40.04 44.02 1.89
CA LEU A 103 -39.96 43.36 0.60
C LEU A 103 -41.09 43.92 -0.24
N MET A 104 -40.69 44.54 -1.35
CA MET A 104 -41.54 45.02 -2.42
C MET A 104 -42.73 44.08 -2.61
N ILE A 105 -43.92 44.65 -2.41
CA ILE A 105 -45.21 43.98 -2.37
C ILE A 105 -45.44 43.23 -3.70
N PHE A 106 -45.17 41.93 -3.72
CA PHE A 106 -45.69 41.07 -4.77
C PHE A 106 -47.20 40.92 -4.60
N LYS A 107 -47.91 41.24 -5.68
CA LYS A 107 -49.37 41.35 -5.78
C LYS A 107 -50.14 40.13 -5.22
N ASN A 108 -50.97 40.43 -4.21
CA ASN A 108 -52.43 40.22 -4.19
C ASN A 108 -53.11 39.04 -3.46
N ASN A 109 -52.44 38.10 -2.78
CA ASN A 109 -53.15 37.08 -1.99
C ASN A 109 -52.77 36.96 -0.50
N HIS A 110 -51.50 37.13 -0.11
CA HIS A 110 -51.09 36.99 1.31
C HIS A 110 -51.50 38.17 2.20
N ASN A 111 -51.53 39.40 1.65
CA ASN A 111 -51.92 40.60 2.40
C ASN A 111 -53.39 40.58 2.84
N LYS A 112 -54.29 39.86 2.15
CA LYS A 112 -55.70 39.79 2.56
C LYS A 112 -55.90 39.04 3.87
N LYS A 113 -55.07 38.03 4.18
CA LYS A 113 -55.13 37.32 5.47
C LYS A 113 -54.56 38.17 6.60
N ALA A 114 -53.41 38.80 6.38
CA ALA A 114 -52.81 39.73 7.34
C ALA A 114 -53.74 40.91 7.66
N SER A 115 -54.34 41.55 6.64
CA SER A 115 -55.29 42.64 6.84
C SER A 115 -56.60 42.21 7.52
N ARG A 116 -57.05 40.96 7.31
CA ARG A 116 -58.20 40.40 8.08
C ARG A 116 -57.82 40.22 9.54
N HIS A 117 -56.65 39.65 9.80
CA HIS A 117 -56.16 39.44 11.16
C HIS A 117 -55.97 40.77 11.91
N ILE A 118 -55.41 41.80 11.26
CA ILE A 118 -55.27 43.14 11.82
C ILE A 118 -56.65 43.74 12.14
N ARG A 119 -57.64 43.64 11.25
CA ARG A 119 -59.02 44.09 11.54
C ARG A 119 -59.68 43.34 12.69
N ASP A 120 -59.42 42.04 12.81
CA ASP A 120 -59.96 41.23 13.91
C ASP A 120 -59.31 41.63 15.25
N LEU A 121 -58.01 41.94 15.25
CA LEU A 121 -57.29 42.50 16.40
C LEU A 121 -57.79 43.90 16.77
N GLU A 122 -58.04 44.77 15.79
CA GLU A 122 -58.63 46.11 16.02
C GLU A 122 -60.01 46.01 16.68
N LYS A 123 -60.87 45.11 16.20
CA LYS A 123 -62.19 44.86 16.82
C LYS A 123 -62.06 44.33 18.25
N ALA A 124 -61.15 43.38 18.48
CA ALA A 124 -60.89 42.86 19.82
C ALA A 124 -60.38 43.98 20.75
N HIS A 125 -59.52 44.86 20.25
CA HIS A 125 -59.01 45.99 21.02
C HIS A 125 -60.11 47.00 21.37
N GLN A 126 -61.01 47.31 20.45
CA GLN A 126 -62.17 48.17 20.70
C GLN A 126 -63.09 47.57 21.79
N LEU A 127 -63.40 46.27 21.71
CA LEU A 127 -64.20 45.59 22.73
C LEU A 127 -63.54 45.64 24.12
N ILE A 128 -62.23 45.45 24.20
CA ILE A 128 -61.48 45.55 25.46
C ILE A 128 -61.51 46.98 26.01
N GLN A 129 -61.42 48.00 25.15
CA GLN A 129 -61.55 49.40 25.58
C GLN A 129 -62.97 49.72 26.07
N GLU A 130 -64.00 49.21 25.40
CA GLU A 130 -65.39 49.34 25.86
C GLU A 130 -65.63 48.66 27.21
N GLU A 131 -65.07 47.47 27.44
CA GLU A 131 -65.14 46.79 28.74
C GLU A 131 -64.37 47.55 29.83
N LYS A 132 -63.19 48.08 29.50
CA LYS A 132 -62.42 48.93 30.43
C LYS A 132 -63.16 50.22 30.78
N THR A 133 -63.76 50.90 29.81
CA THR A 133 -64.55 52.13 30.06
C THR A 133 -65.81 51.83 30.87
N LYS A 134 -66.48 50.70 30.64
CA LYS A 134 -67.59 50.21 31.50
C LYS A 134 -67.14 49.96 32.95
N GLN A 135 -65.93 49.43 33.16
CA GLN A 135 -65.37 49.23 34.49
C GLN A 135 -64.94 50.56 35.17
N LEU A 136 -64.54 51.56 34.39
CA LEU A 136 -64.15 52.89 34.89
C LEU A 136 -65.35 53.80 35.23
N LEU A 137 -66.56 53.50 34.75
CA LEU A 137 -67.81 54.23 35.07
C LEU A 137 -68.43 53.86 36.42
N ILE A 138 -67.79 52.99 37.21
CA ILE A 138 -68.16 52.74 38.61
C ILE A 138 -67.46 53.82 39.46
N PRO A 139 -68.18 54.73 40.17
CA PRO A 139 -67.52 55.82 40.87
C PRO A 139 -66.68 55.31 42.04
N GLU A 140 -65.42 55.77 42.04
CA GLU A 140 -64.39 55.88 43.08
C GLU A 140 -64.53 55.03 44.36
N LYS A 141 -63.51 54.20 44.59
CA LYS A 141 -63.26 53.46 45.84
C LYS A 141 -63.12 54.45 47.01
N LYS A 142 -64.16 54.60 47.83
CA LYS A 142 -64.12 55.41 49.06
C LYS A 142 -63.09 54.85 50.06
N SER A 143 -62.24 55.73 50.60
CA SER A 143 -61.25 55.44 51.64
C SER A 143 -61.92 55.13 52.99
N LEU A 144 -61.45 54.10 53.70
CA LEU A 144 -61.97 53.66 54.99
C LEU A 144 -61.69 54.68 56.11
N ARG A 145 -62.73 55.10 56.84
CA ARG A 145 -62.66 55.82 58.11
C ARG A 145 -63.64 55.22 59.12
N PHE A 146 -63.23 55.24 60.39
CA PHE A 146 -63.69 54.47 61.54
C PHE A 146 -65.15 54.67 61.99
N VAL A 147 -65.73 53.55 62.45
CA VAL A 147 -66.85 53.32 63.41
C VAL A 147 -68.14 54.12 63.24
N GLU A 148 -69.15 53.48 62.66
CA GLU A 148 -70.56 53.79 62.91
C GLU A 148 -71.40 52.50 62.89
N LYS A 149 -72.45 52.49 63.72
CA LYS A 149 -73.19 51.33 64.23
C LYS A 149 -73.85 50.50 63.11
N ILE A 150 -73.69 49.18 63.18
CA ILE A 150 -74.26 48.20 62.24
C ILE A 150 -75.77 48.06 62.51
N GLU A 151 -76.61 48.39 61.53
CA GLU A 151 -77.97 47.86 61.44
C GLU A 151 -77.98 46.67 60.48
N LEU A 152 -78.46 45.53 60.97
CA LEU A 152 -78.53 44.26 60.27
C LEU A 152 -79.51 44.34 59.09
N ILE A 153 -78.97 44.26 57.87
CA ILE A 153 -79.73 43.88 56.68
C ILE A 153 -79.10 42.63 56.10
N ASN A 154 -79.82 41.51 56.22
CA ASN A 154 -79.45 40.22 55.65
C ASN A 154 -79.53 40.27 54.12
N HIS A 155 -78.39 40.47 53.47
CA HIS A 155 -78.20 40.04 52.08
C HIS A 155 -77.02 39.08 52.01
N VAL A 156 -77.37 37.79 51.95
CA VAL A 156 -76.45 36.71 51.56
C VAL A 156 -75.87 37.07 50.19
N LYS A 157 -74.61 37.50 50.14
CA LYS A 157 -73.84 37.54 48.89
C LYS A 157 -73.49 36.10 48.53
N GLN A 158 -74.24 35.52 47.60
CA GLN A 158 -73.81 34.33 46.88
C GLN A 158 -72.50 34.67 46.15
N SER A 159 -71.47 33.86 46.37
CA SER A 159 -70.28 33.82 45.52
C SER A 159 -70.72 33.76 44.06
N GLN A 160 -70.38 34.78 43.27
CA GLN A 160 -70.50 34.70 41.82
C GLN A 160 -69.41 33.75 41.30
N THR A 161 -69.77 32.47 41.26
CA THR A 161 -69.25 31.55 40.27
C THR A 161 -69.63 32.06 38.89
N ILE A 162 -68.67 32.02 37.98
CA ILE A 162 -68.76 32.36 36.56
C ILE A 162 -70.07 31.80 35.96
N PRO A 163 -71.07 32.62 35.62
CA PRO A 163 -72.34 32.14 35.08
C PRO A 163 -72.22 32.13 33.56
N THR A 164 -71.45 31.19 33.01
CA THR A 164 -71.47 30.94 31.55
C THR A 164 -71.27 29.47 31.18
N GLN A 165 -70.87 28.60 32.11
CA GLN A 165 -70.88 27.15 31.89
C GLN A 165 -72.05 26.44 32.57
N ILE A 166 -72.56 26.96 33.69
CA ILE A 166 -73.62 26.32 34.49
C ILE A 166 -74.94 26.22 33.70
N GLU A 167 -75.39 27.28 33.01
CA GLU A 167 -76.64 27.24 32.25
C GLU A 167 -76.61 26.23 31.09
N ARG A 168 -75.49 26.12 30.36
CA ARG A 168 -75.34 25.09 29.31
C ARG A 168 -75.34 23.69 29.90
N HIS A 169 -74.68 23.49 31.05
CA HIS A 169 -74.69 22.21 31.75
C HIS A 169 -76.07 21.88 32.32
N ASP A 170 -76.84 22.86 32.79
CA ASP A 170 -78.19 22.68 33.32
C ASP A 170 -79.20 22.43 32.21
N HIS A 171 -79.11 23.12 31.07
CA HIS A 171 -79.95 22.85 29.91
C HIS A 171 -79.63 21.47 29.33
N ARG A 172 -78.35 21.07 29.28
CA ARG A 172 -77.95 19.70 28.91
C ARG A 172 -78.48 18.68 29.92
N ARG A 173 -78.38 18.92 31.23
CA ARG A 173 -78.88 18.01 32.27
C ARG A 173 -80.41 17.90 32.24
N ILE A 174 -81.14 19.01 32.12
CA ILE A 174 -82.60 19.04 31.99
C ILE A 174 -83.02 18.37 30.68
N ALA A 175 -82.30 18.59 29.57
CA ALA A 175 -82.55 17.89 28.31
C ALA A 175 -82.31 16.38 28.45
N ILE A 176 -81.24 15.95 29.13
CA ILE A 176 -80.96 14.53 29.43
C ILE A 176 -82.08 13.92 30.30
N ILE A 177 -82.54 14.62 31.34
CA ILE A 177 -83.63 14.15 32.22
C ILE A 177 -84.94 14.03 31.44
N LYS A 178 -85.28 15.03 30.61
CA LYS A 178 -86.47 14.98 29.75
C LYS A 178 -86.38 13.86 28.72
N LEU A 179 -85.22 13.65 28.10
CA LEU A 179 -84.97 12.54 27.17
C LEU A 179 -85.08 11.19 27.88
N GLN A 180 -84.55 11.06 29.10
CA GLN A 180 -84.68 9.85 29.90
C GLN A 180 -86.14 9.57 30.28
N ASN A 181 -86.90 10.58 30.68
CA ASN A 181 -88.34 10.44 30.98
C ASN A 181 -89.13 10.05 29.72
N TYR A 182 -88.79 10.65 28.57
CA TYR A 182 -89.40 10.30 27.28
C TYR A 182 -89.08 8.87 26.86
N LEU A 183 -87.81 8.44 26.98
CA LEU A 183 -87.39 7.06 26.69
C LEU A 183 -88.04 6.06 27.67
N ARG A 184 -88.15 6.39 28.96
CA ARG A 184 -88.88 5.56 29.94
C ARG A 184 -90.37 5.45 29.57
N GLY A 185 -90.99 6.56 29.16
CA GLY A 185 -92.38 6.59 28.68
C GLY A 185 -92.59 5.75 27.41
N ILE A 186 -91.71 5.89 26.43
CA ILE A 186 -91.71 5.06 25.21
C ILE A 186 -91.52 3.59 25.56
N ILE A 187 -90.61 3.25 26.49
CA ILE A 187 -90.39 1.87 26.90
C ILE A 187 -91.63 1.30 27.59
N VAL A 188 -92.33 2.08 28.42
CA VAL A 188 -93.59 1.63 29.04
C VAL A 188 -94.67 1.43 27.96
N GLN A 189 -94.82 2.38 27.05
CA GLN A 189 -95.80 2.30 25.95
C GLN A 189 -95.49 1.16 24.99
N SER A 190 -94.22 0.97 24.63
CA SER A 190 -93.78 -0.14 23.81
C SER A 190 -94.03 -1.45 24.54
N LYS A 191 -93.70 -1.56 25.83
CA LYS A 191 -93.95 -2.78 26.63
C LYS A 191 -95.44 -3.13 26.69
N VAL A 192 -96.34 -2.14 26.77
CA VAL A 192 -97.79 -2.37 26.72
C VAL A 192 -98.25 -2.83 25.33
N ILE A 193 -97.87 -2.12 24.25
CA ILE A 193 -98.25 -2.48 22.87
C ILE A 193 -97.70 -3.86 22.48
N ILE A 194 -96.46 -4.13 22.87
CA ILE A 194 -95.73 -5.35 22.53
C ILE A 194 -96.35 -6.57 23.25
N VAL A 195 -96.76 -6.44 24.53
CA VAL A 195 -97.41 -7.54 25.30
C VAL A 195 -98.84 -7.85 24.83
N VAL A 196 -99.54 -6.86 24.26
CA VAL A 196 -100.94 -7.04 23.80
C VAL A 196 -101.02 -7.66 22.39
N PHE A 197 -100.09 -7.34 21.49
CA PHE A 197 -100.20 -7.72 20.08
C PHE A 197 -99.31 -8.89 19.63
N PHE A 198 -98.26 -9.24 20.38
CA PHE A 198 -97.27 -10.23 19.93
C PHE A 198 -97.09 -11.37 20.95
N SER A 199 -96.85 -12.58 20.44
CA SER A 199 -96.54 -13.75 21.29
C SER A 199 -95.19 -13.55 21.99
N PRO A 200 -95.00 -14.03 23.24
CA PRO A 200 -93.76 -13.84 24.01
C PRO A 200 -92.47 -14.25 23.26
N PHE A 201 -92.58 -15.18 22.31
CA PHE A 201 -91.47 -15.60 21.46
C PHE A 201 -91.03 -14.53 20.44
N GLU A 202 -91.97 -13.86 19.78
CA GLU A 202 -91.69 -12.83 18.77
C GLU A 202 -91.13 -11.55 19.39
N ILE A 203 -91.60 -11.22 20.60
CA ILE A 203 -91.08 -10.11 21.42
C ILE A 203 -89.61 -10.34 21.76
N SER A 204 -89.30 -11.55 22.23
CA SER A 204 -87.95 -11.93 22.62
C SER A 204 -87.01 -11.90 21.41
N PHE A 205 -87.50 -12.32 20.23
CA PHE A 205 -86.76 -12.27 18.98
C PHE A 205 -86.46 -10.84 18.52
N LEU A 206 -87.45 -9.94 18.51
CA LEU A 206 -87.27 -8.54 18.10
C LEU A 206 -86.35 -7.79 19.08
N LEU A 207 -86.52 -8.01 20.38
CA LEU A 207 -85.66 -7.44 21.40
C LEU A 207 -84.21 -7.94 21.26
N TYR A 208 -84.02 -9.24 21.00
CA TYR A 208 -82.71 -9.82 20.73
C TYR A 208 -82.06 -9.18 19.49
N LEU A 209 -82.82 -9.00 18.41
CA LEU A 209 -82.35 -8.39 17.16
C LEU A 209 -82.01 -6.90 17.33
N LEU A 210 -82.78 -6.15 18.10
CA LEU A 210 -82.46 -4.75 18.39
C LEU A 210 -81.21 -4.64 19.28
N ILE A 211 -81.13 -5.46 20.32
CA ILE A 211 -79.98 -5.49 21.23
C ILE A 211 -78.71 -5.90 20.47
N SER A 212 -78.79 -6.87 19.56
CA SER A 212 -77.64 -7.29 18.75
C SER A 212 -77.17 -6.17 17.82
N ASN A 213 -78.09 -5.49 17.12
CA ASN A 213 -77.77 -4.37 16.24
C ASN A 213 -77.16 -3.18 17.01
N VAL A 214 -77.75 -2.80 18.15
CA VAL A 214 -77.21 -1.73 19.01
C VAL A 214 -75.84 -2.11 19.55
N ARG A 215 -75.64 -3.37 19.92
CA ARG A 215 -74.33 -3.87 20.38
C ARG A 215 -73.29 -3.79 19.25
N GLN A 216 -73.67 -4.16 18.02
CA GLN A 216 -72.79 -4.09 16.85
C GLN A 216 -72.40 -2.64 16.53
N ILE A 217 -73.37 -1.72 16.47
CA ILE A 217 -73.11 -0.28 16.22
C ILE A 217 -72.19 0.30 17.31
N ARG A 218 -72.45 -0.02 18.58
CA ARG A 218 -71.59 0.42 19.69
C ARG A 218 -70.17 -0.12 19.56
N GLN A 219 -70.01 -1.37 19.14
CA GLN A 219 -68.69 -1.97 18.90
C GLN A 219 -67.95 -1.27 17.76
N HIS A 220 -68.63 -0.94 16.65
CA HIS A 220 -68.04 -0.18 15.54
C HIS A 220 -67.61 1.22 15.99
N LEU A 221 -68.45 1.95 16.71
CA LEU A 221 -68.12 3.31 17.16
C LEU A 221 -66.95 3.30 18.16
N LEU A 222 -66.92 2.34 19.10
CA LEU A 222 -65.77 2.15 20.00
C LEU A 222 -64.49 1.79 19.24
N HIS A 223 -64.59 0.99 18.19
CA HIS A 223 -63.46 0.62 17.35
C HIS A 223 -62.91 1.84 16.60
N GLU A 224 -63.78 2.69 16.03
CA GLU A 224 -63.36 3.93 15.37
C GLU A 224 -62.70 4.92 16.33
N LEU A 225 -63.28 5.14 17.52
CA LEU A 225 -62.67 5.99 18.54
C LEU A 225 -61.32 5.43 19.01
N ARG A 226 -61.22 4.11 19.22
CA ARG A 226 -59.96 3.45 19.59
C ARG A 226 -58.91 3.60 18.49
N ASN A 227 -59.30 3.51 17.23
CA ASN A 227 -58.37 3.69 16.12
C ASN A 227 -57.93 5.16 16.00
N GLY A 228 -58.84 6.12 16.16
CA GLY A 228 -58.49 7.55 16.21
C GLY A 228 -57.45 7.87 17.28
N LEU A 229 -57.65 7.38 18.52
CA LEU A 229 -56.67 7.56 19.60
C LEU A 229 -55.32 6.90 19.29
N LYS A 230 -55.32 5.74 18.64
CA LYS A 230 -54.08 5.10 18.18
C LYS A 230 -53.38 5.94 17.11
N TYR A 231 -54.12 6.49 16.15
CA TYR A 231 -53.55 7.37 15.12
C TYR A 231 -52.94 8.63 15.74
N ASP A 232 -53.60 9.24 16.72
CA ASP A 232 -53.08 10.42 17.42
C ASP A 232 -51.82 10.09 18.24
N GLN A 233 -51.81 8.94 18.92
CA GLN A 233 -50.61 8.44 19.64
C GLN A 233 -49.45 8.17 18.68
N ILE A 234 -49.70 7.50 17.56
CA ILE A 234 -48.68 7.23 16.54
C ILE A 234 -48.18 8.53 15.92
N SER A 235 -49.06 9.48 15.63
CA SER A 235 -48.71 10.79 15.07
C SER A 235 -47.82 11.60 16.02
N SER A 236 -48.20 11.71 17.29
CA SER A 236 -47.38 12.39 18.31
C SER A 236 -46.02 11.71 18.52
N PHE A 237 -45.98 10.38 18.53
CA PHE A 237 -44.73 9.62 18.62
C PHE A 237 -43.83 9.81 17.38
N ASN A 238 -44.39 9.87 16.18
CA ASN A 238 -43.62 10.13 14.97
C ASN A 238 -43.04 11.55 14.98
N ILE A 239 -43.81 12.55 15.42
CA ILE A 239 -43.33 13.93 15.53
C ILE A 239 -42.19 14.05 16.55
N THR A 240 -42.28 13.38 17.71
CA THR A 240 -41.18 13.39 18.68
C THR A 240 -39.93 12.73 18.11
N ASN A 241 -40.06 11.56 17.48
CA ASN A 241 -38.94 10.90 16.80
C ASN A 241 -38.31 11.76 15.70
N ASP A 242 -39.11 12.42 14.87
CA ASP A 242 -38.60 13.32 13.84
C ASP A 242 -37.84 14.51 14.43
N ASN A 243 -38.29 15.04 15.57
CA ASN A 243 -37.58 16.08 16.30
C ASN A 243 -36.26 15.57 16.88
N TYR A 244 -36.22 14.36 17.45
CA TYR A 244 -34.97 13.72 17.89
C TYR A 244 -34.00 13.51 16.72
N ARG A 245 -34.50 13.06 15.57
CA ARG A 245 -33.68 12.86 14.36
C ARG A 245 -33.14 14.19 13.82
N LYS A 246 -33.93 15.26 13.83
CA LYS A 246 -33.47 16.60 13.44
C LYS A 246 -32.43 17.15 14.43
N ALA A 247 -32.61 16.91 15.74
CA ALA A 247 -31.63 17.29 16.75
C ALA A 247 -30.30 16.53 16.60
N LEU A 248 -30.36 15.23 16.28
CA LEU A 248 -29.20 14.39 15.95
C LEU A 248 -28.58 14.75 14.59
N ALA A 249 -29.37 15.27 13.66
CA ALA A 249 -28.91 15.80 12.38
C ALA A 249 -28.43 17.26 12.47
N SER A 250 -28.31 17.80 13.68
CA SER A 250 -27.65 19.09 13.88
C SER A 250 -26.25 19.04 13.24
N PRO A 251 -25.81 20.09 12.54
CA PRO A 251 -24.49 20.09 11.91
C PRO A 251 -23.38 19.84 12.92
N ARG A 252 -23.59 20.21 14.19
CA ARG A 252 -22.62 20.01 15.27
C ARG A 252 -22.39 18.53 15.61
N THR A 253 -23.44 17.73 15.70
CA THR A 253 -23.32 16.29 16.00
C THR A 253 -22.69 15.55 14.83
N GLN A 254 -23.03 15.90 13.60
CA GLN A 254 -22.39 15.34 12.40
C GLN A 254 -20.88 15.62 12.35
N ILE A 255 -20.46 16.81 12.74
CA ILE A 255 -19.03 17.16 12.82
C ILE A 255 -18.33 16.32 13.90
N TYR A 256 -18.95 16.13 15.08
CA TYR A 256 -18.37 15.29 16.12
C TYR A 256 -18.29 13.82 15.69
N ASP A 257 -19.34 13.26 15.09
CA ASP A 257 -19.36 11.88 14.59
C ASP A 257 -18.29 11.69 13.50
N TYR A 258 -18.09 12.69 12.63
CA TYR A 258 -17.05 12.66 11.62
C TYR A 258 -15.64 12.70 12.24
N LEU A 259 -15.40 13.58 13.21
CA LEU A 259 -14.10 13.68 13.89
C LEU A 259 -13.80 12.40 14.69
N GLU A 260 -14.79 11.88 15.41
CA GLU A 260 -14.68 10.61 16.13
C GLU A 260 -14.41 9.46 15.15
N GLY A 261 -15.17 9.36 14.06
CA GLY A 261 -14.94 8.39 13.00
C GLY A 261 -13.56 8.49 12.36
N ALA A 262 -13.07 9.71 12.09
CA ALA A 262 -11.75 9.95 11.53
C ALA A 262 -10.64 9.50 12.48
N THR A 263 -10.72 9.89 13.77
CA THR A 263 -9.74 9.45 14.77
C THR A 263 -9.73 7.94 14.97
N ILE A 264 -10.89 7.29 14.96
CA ILE A 264 -11.00 5.84 15.03
C ILE A 264 -10.41 5.18 13.78
N ALA A 265 -10.68 5.72 12.59
CA ALA A 265 -10.12 5.22 11.34
C ALA A 265 -8.58 5.32 11.32
N ASP A 266 -8.02 6.46 11.78
CA ASP A 266 -6.58 6.66 11.88
C ASP A 266 -5.94 5.67 12.88
N MET A 267 -6.60 5.44 14.03
CA MET A 267 -6.15 4.42 15.00
C MET A 267 -6.15 3.02 14.40
N PHE A 268 -7.20 2.64 13.65
CA PHE A 268 -7.27 1.33 13.00
C PHE A 268 -6.25 1.18 11.87
N ASP A 269 -6.00 2.23 11.09
CA ASP A 269 -4.96 2.21 10.06
C ASP A 269 -3.56 2.05 10.70
N PHE A 270 -3.30 2.78 11.78
CA PHE A 270 -2.06 2.62 12.56
C PHE A 270 -1.89 1.19 13.09
N LEU A 271 -2.90 0.64 13.76
CA LEU A 271 -2.86 -0.71 14.30
C LEU A 271 -2.70 -1.77 13.20
N SER A 272 -3.33 -1.57 12.05
CA SER A 272 -3.21 -2.47 10.89
C SER A 272 -1.79 -2.47 10.33
N LYS A 273 -1.16 -1.30 10.22
CA LYS A 273 0.24 -1.17 9.78
C LYS A 273 1.22 -1.81 10.76
N GLU A 274 1.02 -1.60 12.06
CA GLU A 274 1.85 -2.23 13.09
C GLU A 274 1.69 -3.76 13.11
N LEU A 275 0.47 -4.28 12.89
CA LEU A 275 0.24 -5.71 12.76
C LEU A 275 0.99 -6.30 11.56
N LEU A 276 0.88 -5.66 10.39
CA LEU A 276 1.62 -6.08 9.19
C LEU A 276 3.13 -6.01 9.40
N ARG A 277 3.62 -4.97 10.07
CA ARG A 277 5.02 -4.83 10.44
C ARG A 277 5.46 -5.99 11.34
N LEU A 278 4.71 -6.30 12.39
CA LEU A 278 5.01 -7.38 13.32
C LEU A 278 5.04 -8.75 12.59
N GLN A 279 4.09 -8.99 11.69
CA GLN A 279 4.09 -10.20 10.84
C GLN A 279 5.34 -10.26 9.95
N SER A 280 5.74 -9.13 9.33
CA SER A 280 6.94 -9.08 8.51
C SER A 280 8.20 -9.36 9.34
N GLU A 281 8.29 -8.84 10.56
CA GLU A 281 9.41 -9.09 11.48
C GLU A 281 9.48 -10.58 11.88
N GLN A 282 8.34 -11.22 12.16
CA GLN A 282 8.29 -12.66 12.42
C GLN A 282 8.76 -13.49 11.23
N ILE A 283 8.31 -13.15 10.02
CA ILE A 283 8.72 -13.84 8.79
C ILE A 283 10.22 -13.69 8.56
N ILE A 284 10.76 -12.47 8.71
CA ILE A 284 12.20 -12.20 8.57
C ILE A 284 12.99 -13.00 9.61
N HIS A 285 12.55 -13.01 10.87
CA HIS A 285 13.20 -13.78 11.93
C HIS A 285 13.25 -15.29 11.61
N LEU A 286 12.14 -15.86 11.10
CA LEU A 286 12.11 -17.26 10.68
C LEU A 286 13.07 -17.53 9.51
N PHE A 287 13.16 -16.60 8.54
CA PHE A 287 14.13 -16.71 7.45
C PHE A 287 15.58 -16.65 7.94
N VAL A 288 15.89 -15.79 8.90
CA VAL A 288 17.22 -15.73 9.53
C VAL A 288 17.54 -17.05 10.21
N LEU A 289 16.62 -17.59 11.02
CA LEU A 289 16.83 -18.87 11.72
C LEU A 289 17.01 -20.04 10.74
N LEU A 290 16.27 -20.04 9.65
CA LEU A 290 16.41 -21.01 8.56
C LEU A 290 17.77 -20.85 7.85
N ALA A 291 18.19 -19.61 7.56
CA ALA A 291 19.49 -19.33 6.95
C ALA A 291 20.65 -19.77 7.85
N ASP A 292 20.55 -19.53 9.16
CA ASP A 292 21.53 -19.99 10.15
C ASP A 292 21.61 -21.51 10.19
N ARG A 293 20.48 -22.22 10.18
CA ARG A 293 20.47 -23.69 10.08
C ARG A 293 21.16 -24.18 8.82
N TYR A 294 20.91 -23.55 7.67
CA TYR A 294 21.60 -23.90 6.43
C TYR A 294 23.10 -23.63 6.49
N ARG A 295 23.51 -22.52 7.12
CA ARG A 295 24.92 -22.22 7.37
C ARG A 295 25.56 -23.30 8.24
N TYR A 296 24.97 -23.63 9.39
CA TYR A 296 25.47 -24.67 10.28
C TYR A 296 25.56 -26.04 9.59
N GLN A 297 24.56 -26.38 8.77
CA GLN A 297 24.59 -27.62 7.99
C GLN A 297 25.74 -27.61 6.99
N ARG A 298 25.99 -26.51 6.29
CA ARG A 298 27.12 -26.37 5.36
C ARG A 298 28.45 -26.47 6.10
N GLU A 299 28.62 -25.72 7.19
CA GLU A 299 29.83 -25.78 8.03
C GLU A 299 30.07 -27.19 8.58
N ALA A 300 29.03 -27.90 9.04
CA ALA A 300 29.15 -29.29 9.47
C ALA A 300 29.57 -30.22 8.32
N THR A 301 29.03 -30.04 7.11
CA THR A 301 29.45 -30.82 5.94
C THR A 301 30.88 -30.49 5.51
N GLU A 302 31.27 -29.22 5.51
CA GLU A 302 32.61 -28.78 5.14
C GLU A 302 33.65 -29.23 6.14
N THR A 303 33.35 -29.14 7.44
CA THR A 303 34.22 -29.67 8.50
C THR A 303 34.38 -31.17 8.38
N ALA A 304 33.30 -31.94 8.15
CA ALA A 304 33.39 -33.39 7.91
C ALA A 304 34.19 -33.75 6.64
N CYS A 305 34.03 -32.99 5.56
CA CYS A 305 34.84 -33.17 4.35
C CYS A 305 36.31 -32.82 4.61
N ARG A 306 36.56 -31.74 5.38
CA ARG A 306 37.91 -31.28 5.72
C ARG A 306 38.62 -32.25 6.64
N THR A 307 37.97 -32.77 7.68
CA THR A 307 38.55 -33.79 8.55
C THR A 307 38.90 -35.03 7.75
N LYS A 308 38.00 -35.53 6.91
CA LYS A 308 38.27 -36.68 6.02
C LYS A 308 39.43 -36.42 5.06
N SER A 309 39.53 -35.22 4.50
CA SER A 309 40.65 -34.84 3.63
C SER A 309 41.97 -34.79 4.39
N ILE A 310 41.96 -34.25 5.62
CA ILE A 310 43.15 -34.19 6.47
C ILE A 310 43.56 -35.59 6.89
N GLU A 311 42.63 -36.43 7.33
CA GLU A 311 42.90 -37.84 7.66
C GLU A 311 43.51 -38.58 6.47
N ARG A 312 42.96 -38.41 5.26
CA ARG A 312 43.53 -38.98 4.05
C ARG A 312 44.95 -38.47 3.78
N GLN A 313 45.18 -37.17 3.93
CA GLN A 313 46.51 -36.58 3.75
C GLN A 313 47.51 -37.09 4.79
N MET A 314 47.07 -37.27 6.04
CA MET A 314 47.91 -37.85 7.10
C MET A 314 48.23 -39.32 6.80
N LEU A 315 47.26 -40.10 6.32
CA LEU A 315 47.47 -41.48 5.88
C LEU A 315 48.43 -41.56 4.70
N GLU A 316 48.27 -40.70 3.69
CA GLU A 316 49.15 -40.63 2.52
C GLU A 316 50.58 -40.23 2.94
N ASN A 317 50.73 -39.22 3.80
CA ASN A 317 52.03 -38.83 4.34
C ASN A 317 52.67 -39.92 5.19
N HIS A 318 51.89 -40.62 6.02
CA HIS A 318 52.37 -41.75 6.82
C HIS A 318 52.83 -42.90 5.92
N ALA A 319 52.05 -43.26 4.91
CA ALA A 319 52.42 -44.29 3.94
C ALA A 319 53.70 -43.91 3.19
N LEU A 320 53.84 -42.64 2.78
CA LEU A 320 55.08 -42.14 2.18
C LEU A 320 56.25 -42.25 3.16
N GLN A 321 56.07 -41.80 4.40
CA GLN A 321 57.10 -41.92 5.43
C GLN A 321 57.50 -43.38 5.67
N GLU A 322 56.56 -44.32 5.72
CA GLU A 322 56.84 -45.75 5.85
C GLU A 322 57.59 -46.30 4.63
N MET A 323 57.18 -45.95 3.40
CA MET A 323 57.89 -46.34 2.18
C MET A 323 59.34 -45.82 2.20
N PHE A 324 59.56 -44.56 2.56
CA PHE A 324 60.90 -43.99 2.70
C PHE A 324 61.68 -44.56 3.90
N SER A 325 60.99 -44.91 4.99
CA SER A 325 61.61 -45.50 6.18
C SER A 325 61.99 -46.97 5.96
N LEU A 326 61.36 -47.69 5.03
CA LEU A 326 61.78 -49.03 4.62
C LEU A 326 63.03 -48.98 3.73
N ASP A 327 63.22 -47.90 2.96
CA ASP A 327 64.42 -47.61 2.16
C ASP A 327 65.53 -46.90 2.97
N SER A 328 65.60 -47.16 4.28
CA SER A 328 66.29 -46.36 5.33
C SER A 328 67.81 -46.09 5.17
N ASN A 329 68.43 -46.48 4.06
CA ASN A 329 69.83 -46.18 3.78
C ASN A 329 70.04 -45.07 2.73
N SER A 330 68.98 -44.54 2.12
CA SER A 330 69.06 -43.45 1.13
C SER A 330 68.16 -42.29 1.56
N ASP A 331 68.76 -41.27 2.20
CA ASP A 331 68.11 -40.00 2.43
C ASP A 331 67.49 -39.45 1.13
N ILE A 332 66.32 -38.81 1.20
CA ILE A 332 65.70 -38.08 0.07
C ILE A 332 66.70 -37.12 -0.57
N LYS A 333 67.60 -36.58 0.25
CA LYS A 333 68.71 -35.74 -0.18
C LYS A 333 69.68 -36.47 -1.11
N SER A 334 70.03 -37.73 -0.82
CA SER A 334 70.85 -38.57 -1.69
C SER A 334 70.14 -38.86 -3.01
N TYR A 335 68.84 -39.18 -2.98
CA TYR A 335 68.07 -39.41 -4.21
C TYR A 335 67.98 -38.14 -5.07
N LEU A 336 67.74 -36.98 -4.47
CA LEU A 336 67.72 -35.71 -5.19
C LEU A 336 69.11 -35.33 -5.68
N GLU A 337 70.15 -35.61 -4.91
CA GLU A 337 71.55 -35.43 -5.33
C GLU A 337 71.87 -36.31 -6.53
N ASP A 338 71.49 -37.59 -6.52
CA ASP A 338 71.67 -38.52 -7.64
C ASP A 338 70.90 -38.07 -8.88
N LEU A 339 69.64 -37.64 -8.74
CA LEU A 339 68.84 -37.11 -9.84
C LEU A 339 69.45 -35.83 -10.43
N ILE A 340 69.93 -34.93 -9.57
CA ILE A 340 70.60 -33.70 -9.99
C ILE A 340 71.90 -34.04 -10.71
N LEU A 341 72.72 -34.94 -10.16
CA LEU A 341 73.96 -35.41 -10.77
C LEU A 341 73.71 -36.09 -12.11
N GLU A 342 72.66 -36.90 -12.22
CA GLU A 342 72.23 -37.52 -13.48
C GLU A 342 71.81 -36.46 -14.51
N SER A 343 71.01 -35.47 -14.10
CA SER A 343 70.58 -34.40 -14.99
C SER A 343 71.75 -33.51 -15.46
N ILE A 344 72.71 -33.24 -14.58
CA ILE A 344 73.94 -32.48 -14.90
C ILE A 344 74.81 -33.31 -15.84
N SER A 345 75.00 -34.60 -15.56
CA SER A 345 75.77 -35.51 -16.43
C SER A 345 75.15 -35.59 -17.82
N ASN A 346 73.83 -35.73 -17.91
CA ASN A 346 73.11 -35.80 -19.20
C ASN A 346 73.24 -34.50 -19.99
N THR A 347 72.99 -33.35 -19.36
CA THR A 347 73.12 -32.04 -20.02
C THR A 347 74.57 -31.73 -20.43
N ALA A 348 75.55 -32.07 -19.59
CA ALA A 348 76.97 -31.93 -19.91
C ALA A 348 77.38 -32.84 -21.07
N ASN A 349 76.91 -34.09 -21.10
CA ASN A 349 77.18 -35.02 -22.19
C ASN A 349 76.52 -34.59 -23.50
N GLU A 350 75.30 -34.05 -23.44
CA GLU A 350 74.63 -33.48 -24.60
C GLU A 350 75.39 -32.28 -25.15
N GLN A 351 75.81 -31.35 -24.28
CA GLN A 351 76.60 -30.19 -24.65
C GLN A 351 77.96 -30.59 -25.24
N ALA A 352 78.68 -31.52 -24.61
CA ALA A 352 79.95 -32.02 -25.11
C ALA A 352 79.80 -32.68 -26.49
N LYS A 353 78.72 -33.44 -26.72
CA LYS A 353 78.43 -34.02 -28.04
C LYS A 353 78.14 -32.95 -29.09
N LEU A 354 77.48 -31.86 -28.74
CA LEU A 354 77.23 -30.73 -29.65
C LEU A 354 78.53 -30.02 -30.03
N GLU A 355 79.41 -29.75 -29.06
CA GLU A 355 80.71 -29.12 -29.32
C GLU A 355 81.63 -30.00 -30.15
N ILE A 356 81.68 -31.32 -29.85
CA ILE A 356 82.42 -32.27 -30.68
C ILE A 356 81.87 -32.27 -32.10
N LYS A 357 80.55 -32.27 -32.28
CA LYS A 357 79.94 -32.19 -33.62
C LYS A 357 80.37 -30.94 -34.37
N GLN A 358 80.33 -29.77 -33.74
CA GLN A 358 80.78 -28.51 -34.35
C GLN A 358 82.26 -28.55 -34.74
N ILE A 359 83.12 -29.08 -33.85
CA ILE A 359 84.55 -29.24 -34.14
C ILE A 359 84.75 -30.24 -35.29
N THR A 360 84.02 -31.35 -35.32
CA THR A 360 84.12 -32.31 -36.42
C THR A 360 83.63 -31.74 -37.75
N GLU A 361 82.55 -30.95 -37.75
CA GLU A 361 82.05 -30.27 -38.96
C GLU A 361 83.06 -29.25 -39.47
N THR A 362 83.65 -28.43 -38.59
CA THR A 362 84.71 -27.49 -38.98
C THR A 362 85.96 -28.20 -39.49
N LEU A 363 86.37 -29.31 -38.88
CA LEU A 363 87.51 -30.12 -39.35
C LEU A 363 87.21 -30.75 -40.70
N VAL A 364 86.02 -31.32 -40.90
CA VAL A 364 85.58 -31.86 -42.19
C VAL A 364 85.60 -30.77 -43.25
N ASN A 365 85.01 -29.60 -42.97
CA ASN A 365 85.03 -28.47 -43.90
C ASN A 365 86.46 -28.01 -44.24
N LEU A 366 87.35 -27.89 -43.24
CA LEU A 366 88.76 -27.57 -43.48
C LEU A 366 89.47 -28.66 -44.30
N THR A 367 89.16 -29.92 -44.05
CA THR A 367 89.72 -31.06 -44.79
C THR A 367 89.22 -31.07 -46.23
N ASP A 368 87.94 -30.77 -46.44
CA ASP A 368 87.34 -30.63 -47.76
C ASP A 368 87.88 -29.41 -48.49
N GLU A 369 88.10 -28.28 -47.81
CA GLU A 369 88.78 -27.09 -48.36
C GLU A 369 90.21 -27.43 -48.80
N ILE A 370 90.97 -28.13 -47.95
CA ILE A 370 92.32 -28.60 -48.27
C ILE A 370 92.27 -29.58 -49.45
N ASN A 371 91.40 -30.58 -49.44
CA ASN A 371 91.26 -31.55 -50.54
C ASN A 371 90.81 -30.89 -51.86
N ASN A 372 89.89 -29.93 -51.80
CA ASN A 372 89.46 -29.17 -52.96
C ASN A 372 90.60 -28.29 -53.51
N SER A 373 91.40 -27.67 -52.64
CA SER A 373 92.63 -26.98 -53.07
C SER A 373 93.66 -27.93 -53.69
N LEU A 374 93.75 -29.17 -53.20
CA LEU A 374 94.60 -30.23 -53.73
C LEU A 374 94.07 -30.84 -55.03
N SER A 375 92.85 -30.53 -55.46
CA SER A 375 92.28 -31.09 -56.69
C SER A 375 92.93 -30.56 -57.98
N ASN A 376 93.66 -29.44 -57.89
CA ASN A 376 94.43 -28.90 -58.99
C ASN A 376 95.74 -29.70 -59.17
N GLN A 377 95.92 -30.31 -60.33
CA GLN A 377 97.13 -31.06 -60.70
C GLN A 377 98.43 -30.26 -60.46
N SER A 378 98.39 -28.92 -60.64
CA SER A 378 99.54 -28.03 -60.41
C SER A 378 99.98 -27.95 -58.95
N ASP A 379 99.02 -27.99 -58.02
CA ASP A 379 99.29 -27.81 -56.59
C ASP A 379 99.84 -29.11 -55.98
N ILE A 380 99.38 -30.25 -56.50
CA ILE A 380 99.99 -31.57 -56.20
C ILE A 380 101.44 -31.60 -56.68
N GLU A 381 101.73 -31.17 -57.90
CA GLU A 381 103.10 -31.13 -58.43
C GLU A 381 104.01 -30.20 -57.62
N MET A 382 103.50 -29.04 -57.18
CA MET A 382 104.22 -28.12 -56.29
C MET A 382 104.52 -28.76 -54.93
N ILE A 383 103.54 -29.39 -54.29
CA ILE A 383 103.71 -30.03 -52.97
C ILE A 383 104.63 -31.25 -53.06
N VAL A 384 104.50 -32.08 -54.11
CA VAL A 384 105.42 -33.19 -54.38
C VAL A 384 106.83 -32.65 -54.60
N SER A 385 107.00 -31.57 -55.37
CA SER A 385 108.30 -30.91 -55.54
C SER A 385 108.86 -30.40 -54.21
N GLN A 386 108.02 -29.81 -53.36
CA GLN A 386 108.42 -29.29 -52.06
C GLN A 386 108.76 -30.40 -51.05
N LEU A 387 108.00 -31.51 -51.04
CA LEU A 387 108.30 -32.73 -50.29
C LEU A 387 109.59 -33.38 -50.79
N VAL A 388 109.79 -33.43 -52.10
CA VAL A 388 111.03 -33.93 -52.70
C VAL A 388 112.21 -33.05 -52.28
N HIS A 389 112.05 -31.72 -52.29
CA HIS A 389 113.09 -30.76 -51.90
C HIS A 389 113.39 -30.72 -50.40
N GLN A 390 112.39 -30.91 -49.54
CA GLN A 390 112.56 -30.82 -48.09
C GLN A 390 112.87 -32.17 -47.43
N ILE A 391 112.33 -33.27 -47.96
CA ILE A 391 112.48 -34.60 -47.35
C ILE A 391 113.45 -35.46 -48.16
N LEU A 392 113.24 -35.62 -49.47
CA LEU A 392 114.04 -36.55 -50.28
C LEU A 392 115.45 -36.02 -50.59
N PHE A 393 115.60 -34.76 -50.99
CA PHE A 393 116.91 -34.20 -51.34
C PHE A 393 117.90 -34.20 -50.15
N PRO A 394 117.52 -33.75 -48.94
CA PRO A 394 118.42 -33.78 -47.79
C PRO A 394 118.74 -35.21 -47.32
N THR A 395 117.77 -36.14 -47.40
CA THR A 395 118.01 -37.54 -47.03
C THR A 395 118.92 -38.24 -48.04
N VAL A 396 118.74 -38.00 -49.33
CA VAL A 396 119.63 -38.53 -50.39
C VAL A 396 121.03 -37.91 -50.30
N GLN A 397 121.16 -36.60 -50.05
CA GLN A 397 122.48 -35.99 -49.78
C GLN A 397 123.16 -36.59 -48.54
N LYS A 398 122.40 -36.86 -47.49
CA LYS A 398 122.91 -37.54 -46.29
C LYS A 398 123.42 -38.95 -46.64
N ILE A 399 122.67 -39.74 -47.40
CA ILE A 399 123.08 -41.09 -47.84
C ILE A 399 124.34 -41.01 -48.74
N LEU A 400 124.37 -40.12 -49.73
CA LEU A 400 125.54 -39.95 -50.61
C LEU A 400 126.79 -39.48 -49.87
N SER A 401 126.63 -38.59 -48.87
CA SER A 401 127.74 -38.19 -48.02
C SER A 401 128.27 -39.38 -47.21
N GLN A 402 127.39 -40.22 -46.66
CA GLN A 402 127.77 -41.44 -45.93
C GLN A 402 128.48 -42.47 -46.83
N ASP A 403 128.04 -42.66 -48.07
CA ASP A 403 128.70 -43.57 -49.02
C ASP A 403 130.06 -43.02 -49.48
N LYS A 404 130.20 -41.69 -49.65
CA LYS A 404 131.51 -41.06 -49.86
C LYS A 404 132.45 -41.24 -48.68
N TYR A 405 131.97 -41.10 -47.44
CA TYR A 405 132.76 -41.41 -46.25
C TYR A 405 133.17 -42.89 -46.21
N LYS A 406 132.27 -43.83 -46.54
CA LYS A 406 132.62 -45.27 -46.63
C LYS A 406 133.68 -45.56 -47.69
N ASN A 407 133.57 -44.97 -48.88
CA ASN A 407 134.55 -45.16 -49.97
C ASN A 407 135.90 -44.49 -49.66
N PHE A 408 135.91 -43.30 -49.05
CA PHE A 408 137.14 -42.67 -48.54
C PHE A 408 137.80 -43.52 -47.44
N HIS A 409 137.01 -44.11 -46.54
CA HIS A 409 137.52 -44.99 -45.50
C HIS A 409 138.09 -46.31 -46.04
N MET A 410 137.59 -46.78 -47.19
CA MET A 410 138.13 -47.93 -47.93
C MET A 410 139.42 -47.57 -48.69
N SER A 411 139.54 -46.36 -49.25
CA SER A 411 140.78 -45.90 -49.91
C SER A 411 141.92 -45.51 -48.94
N ILE A 412 141.61 -45.23 -47.67
CA ILE A 412 142.62 -44.99 -46.62
C ILE A 412 143.15 -46.32 -46.01
N LYS A 413 142.41 -47.43 -46.20
CA LYS A 413 142.82 -48.77 -45.75
C LYS A 413 143.44 -49.58 -46.90
N LEU A 414 144.59 -49.15 -47.43
CA LEU A 414 145.66 -49.95 -48.09
C LEU A 414 146.65 -48.94 -48.74
N PRO A 415 147.99 -49.05 -48.62
CA PRO A 415 148.80 -50.22 -48.24
C PRO A 415 149.88 -49.97 -47.15
N SER A 416 150.52 -51.09 -46.76
CA SER A 416 151.86 -51.24 -46.17
C SER A 416 152.06 -50.73 -44.74
N ILE A 417 152.59 -51.53 -43.82
CA ILE A 417 154.01 -51.94 -43.70
C ILE A 417 153.99 -53.27 -42.91
N ASN A 418 154.28 -54.46 -43.47
CA ASN A 418 155.60 -55.04 -43.75
C ASN A 418 156.79 -54.32 -43.10
N THR A 419 157.14 -54.73 -41.88
CA THR A 419 158.49 -55.14 -41.42
C THR A 419 158.40 -55.64 -40.00
#